data_AF-A0A026VTM4-F1
#
_entry.id   AF-A0A026VTM4-F1
#
_cell.length_a   1.000
_cell.length_b   1.000
_cell.length_c   1.000
_cell.angle_alpha   90.00
_cell.angle_beta   90.00
_cell.angle_gamma   90.00
#
_symmetry.space_group_name_H-M   'P 1'
#
loop_
_entity.id
_entity.type
_entity.pdbx_description
1 polymer ?
#
loop_
_entity_poly.entity_id
_entity_poly.type
_entity_poly.pdbx_seq_one_letter_code
_entity_poly.pdbx_strand_id
1 'polypeptide(L)'
;DLTNIYYGRILLPYLRHHHLETVWQEFINRPPKHQLLEEVITFIIQWFHPEKNVSCSHIDMDLDNIAQQVIKRLKVENPKHPIFSASREQFSRWKYNNIYENQWNNSEGRQIIDILFNILLHKPTFDAVVHSLKSDLFRQYLFMIKFVSYSL
;
A
#
# COMPACT_ATOMS: atom_id res chain seq x y z
N ASP A 1 -10.58 35.81 -9.59
CA ASP A 1 -11.58 36.09 -8.54
C ASP A 1 -11.27 35.21 -7.32
N LEU A 2 -11.03 35.82 -6.17
CA LEU A 2 -10.67 35.15 -4.91
C LEU A 2 -11.84 34.30 -4.37
N THR A 3 -13.07 34.68 -4.71
CA THR A 3 -14.30 33.99 -4.30
C THR A 3 -14.34 32.57 -4.88
N ASN A 4 -14.06 32.43 -6.17
CA ASN A 4 -14.02 31.12 -6.84
C ASN A 4 -12.91 30.21 -6.33
N ILE A 5 -11.74 30.78 -5.99
CA ILE A 5 -10.62 30.02 -5.40
C ILE A 5 -11.00 29.51 -4.00
N TYR A 6 -11.65 30.34 -3.20
CA TYR A 6 -12.12 29.96 -1.86
C TYR A 6 -13.14 28.81 -1.94
N TYR A 7 -14.19 28.94 -2.75
CA TYR A 7 -15.19 27.88 -2.91
C TYR A 7 -14.59 26.61 -3.52
N GLY A 8 -13.66 26.73 -4.47
CA GLY A 8 -12.95 25.58 -5.03
C GLY A 8 -12.19 24.78 -3.97
N ARG A 9 -11.50 25.46 -3.03
CA ARG A 9 -10.79 24.79 -1.92
C ARG A 9 -11.73 24.08 -0.94
N ILE A 10 -12.92 24.63 -0.72
CA ILE A 10 -13.92 24.01 0.17
C ILE A 10 -14.59 22.82 -0.51
N LEU A 11 -15.01 22.96 -1.78
CA LEU A 11 -15.81 21.95 -2.47
C LEU A 11 -15.01 20.77 -3.02
N LEU A 12 -13.75 21.00 -3.42
CA LEU A 12 -12.91 19.96 -4.04
C LEU A 12 -12.72 18.71 -3.15
N PRO A 13 -12.46 18.83 -1.83
CA PRO A 13 -12.43 17.68 -0.93
C PRO A 13 -13.71 16.86 -0.93
N TYR A 14 -14.88 17.50 -0.80
CA TYR A 14 -16.18 16.80 -0.79
C TYR A 14 -16.43 16.04 -2.08
N LEU A 15 -16.15 16.66 -3.23
CA LEU A 15 -16.31 16.01 -4.54
C LEU A 15 -15.37 14.81 -4.68
N ARG A 16 -14.13 14.93 -4.19
CA ARG A 16 -13.18 13.82 -4.21
C ARG A 16 -13.59 12.69 -3.28
N HIS A 17 -14.04 12.98 -2.06
CA HIS A 17 -14.52 11.95 -1.13
C HIS A 17 -15.71 11.19 -1.71
N HIS A 18 -16.70 11.89 -2.29
CA HIS A 18 -17.84 11.24 -2.93
C HIS A 18 -17.43 10.34 -4.11
N HIS A 19 -16.48 10.79 -4.94
CA HIS A 19 -15.92 9.95 -6.01
C HIS A 19 -15.19 8.72 -5.43
N LEU A 20 -14.36 8.94 -4.41
CA LEU A 20 -13.60 7.89 -3.74
C LEU A 20 -14.49 6.85 -3.08
N GLU A 21 -15.64 7.22 -2.51
CA GLU A 21 -16.62 6.27 -1.98
C GLU A 21 -17.05 5.27 -3.06
N THR A 22 -17.32 5.75 -4.27
CA THR A 22 -17.68 4.88 -5.41
C THR A 22 -16.52 3.95 -5.79
N VAL A 23 -15.31 4.50 -5.90
CA VAL A 23 -14.09 3.73 -6.20
C VAL A 23 -13.83 2.66 -5.14
N TRP A 24 -14.04 2.98 -3.86
CA TRP A 24 -13.89 2.05 -2.74
C TRP A 24 -14.91 0.92 -2.80
N GLN A 25 -16.18 1.23 -3.08
CA GLN A 25 -17.22 0.21 -3.25
C GLN A 25 -16.89 -0.72 -4.41
N GLU A 26 -16.45 -0.19 -5.55
CA GLU A 26 -16.00 -1.01 -6.67
C GLU A 26 -14.82 -1.91 -6.28
N PHE A 27 -13.86 -1.38 -5.52
CA PHE A 27 -12.68 -2.11 -5.06
C PHE A 27 -13.03 -3.27 -4.11
N ILE A 28 -13.81 -3.02 -3.05
CA ILE A 28 -14.15 -4.06 -2.06
C ILE A 28 -15.05 -5.17 -2.62
N ASN A 29 -15.77 -4.88 -3.70
CA ASN A 29 -16.61 -5.85 -4.41
C ASN A 29 -15.80 -6.74 -5.38
N ARG A 30 -14.51 -6.44 -5.63
CA ARG A 30 -13.63 -7.34 -6.41
C ARG A 30 -13.33 -8.61 -5.61
N PRO A 31 -13.02 -9.73 -6.29
CA PRO A 31 -12.51 -10.93 -5.61
C PRO A 31 -11.31 -10.58 -4.71
N PRO A 32 -11.22 -11.09 -3.47
CA PRO A 32 -10.17 -10.74 -2.51
C PRO A 32 -8.73 -10.88 -3.07
N LYS A 33 -8.52 -11.85 -3.96
CA LYS A 33 -7.25 -12.05 -4.68
C LYS A 33 -6.80 -10.85 -5.53
N HIS A 34 -7.70 -9.97 -5.95
CA HIS A 34 -7.41 -8.79 -6.77
C HIS A 34 -7.52 -7.47 -6.00
N GLN A 35 -7.70 -7.52 -4.68
CA GLN A 35 -7.76 -6.33 -3.83
C GLN A 35 -6.34 -5.92 -3.42
N LEU A 36 -5.60 -5.30 -4.35
CA LEU A 36 -4.17 -5.04 -4.20
C LEU A 36 -3.84 -3.95 -3.17
N LEU A 37 -2.70 -4.09 -2.51
CA LEU A 37 -2.23 -3.16 -1.47
C LEU A 37 -1.97 -1.75 -2.02
N GLU A 38 -1.45 -1.67 -3.24
CA GLU A 38 -1.15 -0.45 -3.97
C GLU A 38 -2.39 0.44 -4.10
N GLU A 39 -3.54 -0.18 -4.42
CA GLU A 39 -4.82 0.51 -4.56
C GLU A 39 -5.33 1.01 -3.21
N VAL A 40 -5.17 0.21 -2.15
CA VAL A 40 -5.53 0.61 -0.78
C VAL A 40 -4.69 1.80 -0.31
N ILE A 41 -3.37 1.74 -0.51
CA ILE A 41 -2.47 2.85 -0.15
C ILE A 41 -2.83 4.11 -0.92
N THR A 42 -3.10 3.98 -2.23
CA THR A 42 -3.52 5.10 -3.09
C THR A 42 -4.82 5.71 -2.58
N PHE A 43 -5.83 4.89 -2.28
CA PHE A 43 -7.11 5.32 -1.73
C PHE A 43 -6.90 6.11 -0.44
N ILE A 44 -6.13 5.58 0.50
CA ILE A 44 -5.93 6.21 1.81
C ILE A 44 -5.22 7.56 1.66
N ILE A 45 -4.20 7.65 0.81
CA ILE A 45 -3.53 8.93 0.54
C ILE A 45 -4.50 9.94 -0.06
N GLN A 46 -5.28 9.56 -1.07
CA GLN A 46 -6.25 10.47 -1.71
C GLN A 46 -7.38 10.88 -0.77
N TRP A 47 -7.78 10.00 0.15
CA TRP A 47 -8.82 10.28 1.14
C TRP A 47 -8.37 11.31 2.19
N PHE A 48 -7.20 11.12 2.80
CA PHE A 48 -6.69 12.03 3.83
C PHE A 48 -6.02 13.28 3.28
N HIS A 49 -5.56 13.22 2.03
CA HIS A 49 -4.96 14.34 1.32
C HIS A 49 -5.67 14.56 -0.02
N PRO A 50 -6.93 15.01 -0.01
CA PRO A 50 -7.72 15.23 -1.22
C PRO A 50 -7.19 16.40 -2.07
N GLU A 51 -6.12 17.07 -1.69
CA GLU A 51 -5.37 17.99 -2.55
C GLU A 51 -4.30 17.28 -3.38
N LYS A 52 -3.79 16.13 -2.93
CA LYS A 52 -2.75 15.35 -3.60
C LYS A 52 -3.37 14.50 -4.70
N ASN A 53 -2.67 14.41 -5.83
CA ASN A 53 -3.07 13.53 -6.92
C ASN A 53 -2.01 12.43 -7.07
N VAL A 54 -2.09 11.42 -6.20
CA VAL A 54 -1.18 10.26 -6.22
C VAL A 54 -1.84 9.16 -7.05
N SER A 55 -1.16 8.63 -8.05
CA SER A 55 -1.67 7.49 -8.83
C SER A 55 -1.16 6.16 -8.27
N CYS A 56 -1.94 5.10 -8.50
CA CYS A 56 -1.56 3.74 -8.15
C CYS A 56 -0.23 3.31 -8.79
N SER A 57 0.07 3.78 -10.00
CA SER A 57 1.35 3.50 -10.67
C SER A 57 2.57 4.07 -9.95
N HIS A 58 2.44 5.23 -9.28
CA HIS A 58 3.53 5.77 -8.47
C HIS A 58 3.79 4.88 -7.25
N ILE A 59 2.72 4.40 -6.61
CA ILE A 59 2.81 3.47 -5.47
C ILE A 59 3.42 2.13 -5.91
N ASP A 60 2.98 1.57 -7.03
CA ASP A 60 3.53 0.34 -7.62
C ASP A 60 5.05 0.45 -7.82
N MET A 61 5.51 1.56 -8.41
CA MET A 61 6.94 1.81 -8.62
C MET A 61 7.73 1.92 -7.31
N ASP A 62 7.17 2.57 -6.30
CA ASP A 62 7.81 2.69 -4.98
C ASP A 62 7.92 1.33 -4.26
N LEU A 63 6.88 0.50 -4.34
CA LEU A 63 6.89 -0.85 -3.79
C LEU A 63 7.83 -1.77 -4.55
N ASP A 64 7.88 -1.71 -5.87
CA ASP A 64 8.84 -2.44 -6.71
C ASP A 64 10.29 -2.11 -6.32
N ASN A 65 10.60 -0.83 -6.10
CA ASN A 65 11.92 -0.40 -5.66
C ASN A 65 12.27 -0.95 -4.27
N ILE A 66 11.32 -0.96 -3.33
CA ILE A 66 11.52 -1.57 -2.01
C ILE A 66 11.75 -3.08 -2.16
N ALA A 67 10.94 -3.78 -2.95
CA ALA A 67 11.09 -5.20 -3.20
C ALA A 67 12.47 -5.54 -3.79
N GLN A 68 12.94 -4.76 -4.77
CA GLN A 68 14.29 -4.91 -5.33
C GLN A 68 15.39 -4.72 -4.28
N GLN A 69 15.25 -3.74 -3.39
CA GLN A 69 16.21 -3.53 -2.29
C GLN A 69 16.22 -4.70 -1.31
N VAL A 70 15.04 -5.23 -0.95
CA VAL A 70 14.91 -6.43 -0.09
C VAL A 70 15.62 -7.61 -0.75
N ILE A 71 15.30 -7.90 -2.01
CA ILE A 71 15.90 -9.00 -2.77
C ILE A 71 17.42 -8.87 -2.87
N LYS A 72 17.92 -7.66 -3.12
CA LYS A 72 19.36 -7.38 -3.20
C LYS A 72 20.08 -7.64 -1.86
N ARG A 73 19.51 -7.17 -0.75
CA ARG A 73 20.07 -7.40 0.60
C ARG A 73 20.00 -8.88 0.98
N LEU A 74 18.85 -9.52 0.75
CA LEU A 74 18.65 -10.94 1.01
C LEU A 74 19.63 -11.81 0.23
N LYS A 75 20.02 -11.42 -0.99
CA LYS A 75 20.99 -12.19 -1.77
C LYS A 75 22.38 -12.18 -1.12
N VAL A 76 22.75 -11.10 -0.44
CA VAL A 76 24.02 -10.99 0.29
C VAL A 76 23.95 -11.77 1.61
N GLU A 77 22.84 -11.63 2.34
CA GLU A 77 22.68 -12.24 3.68
C GLU A 77 22.38 -13.75 3.63
N ASN A 78 21.56 -14.18 2.68
CA ASN A 78 21.19 -15.58 2.48
C ASN A 78 20.99 -15.91 0.99
N PRO A 79 22.07 -16.16 0.22
CA PRO A 79 21.99 -16.43 -1.22
C PRO A 79 21.24 -17.71 -1.58
N LYS A 80 21.01 -18.61 -0.61
CA LYS A 80 20.31 -19.89 -0.73
C LYS A 80 18.82 -19.81 -0.35
N HIS A 81 18.31 -18.62 -0.05
CA HIS A 81 16.90 -18.44 0.29
C HIS A 81 15.98 -18.98 -0.84
N PRO A 82 14.89 -19.73 -0.54
CA PRO A 82 14.07 -20.38 -1.57
C PRO A 82 13.40 -19.43 -2.57
N ILE A 83 13.23 -18.15 -2.21
CA ILE A 83 12.75 -17.09 -3.12
C ILE A 83 13.58 -17.01 -4.43
N PHE A 84 14.87 -17.36 -4.39
CA PHE A 84 15.73 -17.33 -5.58
C PHE A 84 15.51 -18.52 -6.52
N SER A 85 14.73 -19.51 -6.09
CA SER A 85 14.28 -20.63 -6.92
C SER A 85 12.91 -20.35 -7.56
N ALA A 86 12.22 -19.27 -7.18
CA ALA A 86 10.94 -18.90 -7.77
C ALA A 86 11.13 -18.43 -9.23
N SER A 87 10.18 -18.81 -10.09
CA SER A 87 10.21 -18.44 -11.51
C SER A 87 9.74 -17.00 -11.72
N ARG A 88 10.04 -16.43 -12.90
CA ARG A 88 9.55 -15.09 -13.28
C ARG A 88 8.02 -15.05 -13.31
N GLU A 89 7.38 -16.13 -13.74
CA GLU A 89 5.92 -16.27 -13.79
C GLU A 89 5.35 -16.26 -12.37
N GLN A 90 6.04 -16.87 -11.41
CA GLN A 90 5.64 -16.86 -10.00
C GLN A 90 5.73 -15.44 -9.41
N PHE A 91 6.82 -14.71 -9.66
CA PHE A 91 6.91 -13.30 -9.28
C PHE A 91 5.82 -12.43 -9.92
N SER A 92 5.51 -12.66 -11.19
CA SER A 92 4.42 -11.95 -11.87
C SER A 92 3.06 -12.23 -11.21
N ARG A 93 2.78 -13.49 -10.86
CA ARG A 93 1.55 -13.86 -10.13
C ARG A 93 1.46 -13.17 -8.78
N TRP A 94 2.55 -13.17 -8.02
CA TRP A 94 2.64 -12.52 -6.71
C TRP A 94 2.45 -11.01 -6.78
N LYS A 95 2.93 -10.36 -7.86
CA LYS A 95 2.76 -8.92 -8.05
C LYS A 95 1.30 -8.52 -8.27
N TYR A 96 0.54 -9.31 -9.03
CA TYR A 96 -0.83 -8.95 -9.44
C TYR A 96 -1.93 -9.69 -8.68
N ASN A 97 -1.58 -10.46 -7.64
CA ASN A 97 -2.56 -11.20 -6.84
C ASN A 97 -2.15 -11.27 -5.38
N ASN A 98 -3.11 -11.14 -4.48
CA ASN A 98 -2.90 -11.42 -3.06
C ASN A 98 -2.61 -12.92 -2.85
N ILE A 99 -1.62 -13.17 -2.01
CA ILE A 99 -1.15 -14.51 -1.66
C ILE A 99 -1.57 -14.79 -0.22
N TYR A 100 -2.39 -15.83 -0.02
CA TYR A 100 -2.86 -16.22 1.32
C TYR A 100 -2.03 -17.36 1.91
N GLU A 101 -1.42 -18.17 1.06
CA GLU A 101 -0.60 -19.30 1.47
C GLU A 101 0.83 -18.87 1.76
N ASN A 102 1.38 -19.35 2.86
CA ASN A 102 2.78 -19.13 3.17
C ASN A 102 3.67 -19.82 2.13
N GLN A 103 4.52 -19.06 1.46
CA GLN A 103 5.44 -19.58 0.45
C GLN A 103 6.72 -20.17 1.07
N TRP A 104 6.97 -19.84 2.33
CA TRP A 104 8.20 -20.15 3.05
C TRP A 104 7.91 -20.47 4.51
N ASN A 105 8.85 -21.11 5.19
CA ASN A 105 8.74 -21.37 6.61
C ASN A 105 8.91 -20.07 7.43
N ASN A 106 8.63 -20.15 8.73
CA ASN A 106 8.68 -18.98 9.62
C ASN A 106 10.06 -18.30 9.68
N SER A 107 11.14 -19.06 9.55
CA SER A 107 12.50 -18.49 9.61
C SER A 107 12.81 -17.72 8.33
N GLU A 108 12.51 -18.30 7.18
CA GLU A 108 12.66 -17.68 5.86
C GLU A 108 11.79 -16.42 5.72
N GLY A 109 10.52 -16.51 6.09
CA GLY A 109 9.63 -15.35 6.09
C GLY A 109 10.11 -14.23 7.01
N ARG A 110 10.63 -14.57 8.19
CA ARG A 110 11.18 -13.58 9.13
C ARG A 110 12.40 -12.85 8.57
N GLN A 111 13.29 -13.52 7.85
CA GLN A 111 14.46 -12.88 7.23
C GLN A 111 14.04 -11.77 6.26
N ILE A 112 13.04 -12.04 5.41
CA ILE A 112 12.49 -11.04 4.48
C ILE A 112 11.89 -9.86 5.25
N ILE A 113 11.11 -10.15 6.29
CA ILE A 113 10.46 -9.13 7.13
C ILE A 113 11.50 -8.25 7.83
N ASP A 114 12.54 -8.84 8.41
CA ASP A 114 13.60 -8.10 9.12
C ASP A 114 14.36 -7.17 8.17
N ILE A 115 14.70 -7.66 6.97
CA ILE A 115 15.34 -6.84 5.91
C ILE A 115 14.41 -5.71 5.47
N LEU A 116 13.13 -6.00 5.26
CA LEU A 116 12.12 -5.00 4.88
C LEU A 116 12.01 -3.91 5.96
N PHE A 117 11.87 -4.28 7.22
CA PHE A 117 11.84 -3.32 8.33
C PHE A 117 13.11 -2.47 8.38
N ASN A 118 14.27 -3.08 8.20
CA ASN A 118 15.53 -2.35 8.16
C ASN A 118 15.59 -1.35 6.99
N ILE A 119 15.06 -1.68 5.82
CA ILE A 119 14.95 -0.73 4.69
C ILE A 119 14.00 0.41 5.04
N LEU A 120 12.81 0.09 5.55
CA LEU A 120 11.77 1.08 5.85
C LEU A 120 12.17 2.04 6.97
N LEU A 121 12.89 1.58 7.99
CA LEU A 121 13.35 2.41 9.11
C LEU A 121 14.50 3.36 8.73
N HIS A 122 15.27 3.06 7.69
CA HIS A 122 16.45 3.85 7.29
C HIS A 122 16.22 4.70 6.03
N LYS A 123 15.00 4.74 5.48
CA LYS A 123 14.69 5.51 4.26
C LYS A 123 14.11 6.89 4.64
N PRO A 124 14.79 8.02 4.32
CA PRO A 124 14.39 9.36 4.77
C PRO A 124 13.07 9.86 4.17
N THR A 125 12.71 9.44 2.95
CA THR A 125 11.41 9.74 2.32
C THR A 125 10.24 9.00 2.95
N PHE A 126 10.53 7.88 3.61
CA PHE A 126 9.53 7.09 4.30
C PHE A 126 9.29 7.62 5.71
N ASP A 127 10.12 8.49 6.28
CA ASP A 127 9.90 8.96 7.65
C ASP A 127 8.59 9.77 7.76
N ALA A 128 8.26 10.63 6.79
CA ALA A 128 6.97 11.35 6.77
C ALA A 128 5.77 10.42 6.50
N VAL A 129 5.93 9.45 5.60
CA VAL A 129 4.88 8.51 5.21
C VAL A 129 4.70 7.42 6.27
N VAL A 130 5.75 6.96 6.95
CA VAL A 130 5.72 5.99 8.06
C VAL A 130 5.43 6.61 9.41
N HIS A 131 5.78 7.87 9.69
CA HIS A 131 5.17 8.59 10.82
C HIS A 131 3.65 8.72 10.63
N SER A 132 3.20 8.97 9.40
CA SER A 132 1.78 8.95 9.04
C SER A 132 1.20 7.52 8.99
N LEU A 133 1.94 6.48 8.57
CA LEU A 133 1.43 5.12 8.46
C LEU A 133 1.37 4.39 9.82
N LYS A 134 2.37 4.61 10.70
CA LYS A 134 2.53 3.85 11.96
C LYS A 134 1.44 4.14 12.98
N SER A 135 1.03 5.40 13.17
CA SER A 135 -0.06 5.73 14.10
C SER A 135 -1.39 5.92 13.40
N ASP A 136 -1.38 6.52 12.21
CA ASP A 136 -2.61 6.97 11.56
C ASP A 136 -3.15 5.93 10.59
N LEU A 137 -2.39 5.31 9.68
CA LEU A 137 -3.00 4.31 8.79
C LEU A 137 -3.48 3.04 9.49
N PHE A 138 -2.78 2.53 10.50
CA PHE A 138 -3.28 1.36 11.25
C PHE A 138 -4.54 1.70 12.07
N ARG A 139 -4.60 2.90 12.67
CA ARG A 139 -5.82 3.42 13.32
C ARG A 139 -6.93 3.73 12.32
N GLN A 140 -6.62 4.29 11.17
CA GLN A 140 -7.56 4.69 10.12
C GLN A 140 -8.11 3.47 9.39
N TYR A 141 -7.30 2.44 9.17
CA TYR A 141 -7.74 1.12 8.70
C TYR A 141 -8.69 0.47 9.72
N LEU A 142 -8.36 0.49 11.02
CA LEU A 142 -9.28 0.06 12.08
C LEU A 142 -10.55 0.92 12.15
N PHE A 143 -10.46 2.22 11.88
CA PHE A 143 -11.62 3.12 11.80
C PHE A 143 -12.49 2.82 10.58
N MET A 144 -11.90 2.53 9.42
CA MET A 144 -12.64 2.16 8.21
C MET A 144 -13.31 0.79 8.34
N ILE A 145 -12.65 -0.20 8.95
CA ILE A 145 -13.28 -1.48 9.31
C ILE A 145 -14.48 -1.23 10.23
N LYS A 146 -14.34 -0.34 11.23
CA LYS A 146 -15.45 0.02 12.11
C LYS A 146 -16.56 0.77 11.36
N PHE A 147 -16.25 1.68 10.45
CA PHE A 147 -17.25 2.44 9.71
C PHE A 147 -18.11 1.54 8.82
N VAL A 148 -17.49 0.57 8.14
CA VAL A 148 -18.21 -0.45 7.35
C VAL A 148 -19.12 -1.33 8.22
N SER A 149 -18.74 -1.61 9.48
CA SER A 149 -19.58 -2.38 10.41
C SER A 149 -20.81 -1.63 10.96
N TYR A 150 -20.89 -0.31 10.79
CA TYR A 150 -22.06 0.49 11.20
C TYR A 150 -23.01 0.85 10.03
N SER A 151 -22.66 0.47 8.80
CA SER A 151 -23.45 0.72 7.58
C SER A 151 -24.14 -0.55 7.03
N LEU A 152 -24.11 -1.66 7.79
CA LEU A 152 -24.80 -2.92 7.52
C LEU A 152 -25.87 -3.20 8.58
#